data_AF-X1Q0V2-F1
#
_entry.id   AF-X1Q0V2-F1
#
_cell.length_a   1.000
_cell.length_b   1.000
_cell.length_c   1.000
_cell.angle_alpha   90.00
_cell.angle_beta   90.00
_cell.angle_gamma   90.00
#
_symmetry.space_group_name_H-M   'P 1'
#
loop_
_entity.id
_entity.type
_entity.pdbx_description
1 polymer ?
#
loop_
_entity_poly.entity_id
_entity_poly.type
_entity_poly.pdbx_seq_one_letter_code
_entity_poly.pdbx_strand_id
1 'polypeptide(L)' 'CVLLQPYIKDTDRSVQDIIAETIAKVGENIKVSRFARFELGDQESGK' A
#
# COMPACT_ATOMS: atom_id res chain seq x y z
N CYS A 1 7.09 -5.77 -2.68
CA CYS A 1 7.19 -4.87 -1.52
C CYS A 1 5.98 -3.93 -1.49
N VAL A 2 5.15 -3.93 -0.45
CA VAL A 2 3.91 -3.12 -0.40
C VAL A 2 4.16 -1.63 -0.29
N LEU A 3 5.20 -1.21 0.44
CA LEU A 3 5.51 0.21 0.63
C LEU A 3 5.95 0.93 -0.66
N LEU A 4 6.52 0.17 -1.61
CA LEU A 4 6.98 0.68 -2.90
C LEU A 4 5.88 0.64 -3.97
N GLN A 5 4.68 0.18 -3.65
CA GLN A 5 3.59 0.17 -4.61
C GLN A 5 3.12 1.60 -4.91
N PRO A 6 2.76 1.88 -6.18
CA PRO A 6 2.09 3.14 -6.50
C PRO A 6 0.77 3.21 -5.73
N TYR A 7 0.48 4.38 -5.19
CA TYR A 7 -0.74 4.59 -4.42
C TYR A 7 -1.96 4.60 -5.34
N ILE A 8 -3.03 3.88 -4.96
CA ILE A 8 -4.18 3.65 -5.83
C ILE A 8 -4.94 4.93 -6.24
N LYS A 9 -4.85 6.00 -5.44
CA LYS A 9 -5.49 7.30 -5.75
C LYS A 9 -4.56 8.27 -6.47
N ASP A 10 -3.26 8.01 -6.43
CA ASP A 10 -2.22 8.84 -7.04
C ASP A 10 -1.03 7.94 -7.37
N THR A 11 -0.97 7.51 -8.63
CA THR A 11 0.04 6.56 -9.10
C THR A 11 1.43 7.17 -9.21
N ASP A 12 1.57 8.49 -9.12
CA ASP A 12 2.87 9.19 -9.16
C ASP A 12 3.61 9.10 -7.83
N ARG A 13 2.92 8.68 -6.76
CA ARG A 13 3.46 8.59 -5.40
C ARG A 13 3.42 7.16 -4.88
N SER A 14 4.45 6.77 -4.16
CA SER A 14 4.46 5.46 -3.50
C SER A 14 3.65 5.50 -2.20
N VAL A 15 3.21 4.33 -1.72
CA VAL A 15 2.57 4.19 -0.41
C VAL A 15 3.46 4.74 0.72
N GLN A 16 4.78 4.63 0.59
CA GLN A 16 5.74 5.21 1.54
C GLN A 16 5.69 6.74 1.58
N ASP A 17 5.57 7.41 0.43
CA ASP A 17 5.50 8.88 0.36
C ASP A 17 4.23 9.40 1.05
N ILE A 18 3.10 8.70 0.87
CA ILE A 18 1.84 9.03 1.51
C ILE A 18 1.91 8.85 3.03
N ILE A 19 2.58 7.79 3.51
CA ILE A 19 2.80 7.58 4.94
C ILE A 19 3.64 8.73 5.52
N ALA A 20 4.71 9.14 4.83
CA ALA A 20 5.56 10.24 5.27
C ALA A 20 4.81 11.58 5.32
N GLU A 21 3.99 11.88 4.32
CA GLU A 21 3.13 13.08 4.31
C GLU A 21 2.12 13.05 5.46
N THR A 22 1.55 11.88 5.75
CA THR A 22 0.58 11.71 6.84
C THR A 22 1.25 11.89 8.20
N ILE A 23 2.48 11.36 8.38
CA ILE A 23 3.29 11.60 9.59
C ILE A 23 3.53 13.10 9.79
N ALA A 24 3.89 13.83 8.73
CA ALA A 24 4.11 15.27 8.81
C ALA A 24 2.83 16.06 9.17
N LYS A 25 1.66 15.61 8.71
CA LYS A 25 0.36 16.23 9.01
C LYS A 25 -0.14 15.94 10.43
N VAL A 26 0.06 14.72 10.92
CA VAL A 26 -0.43 14.27 12.23
C VAL A 26 0.56 14.63 13.36
N GLY A 27 1.86 14.65 13.07
CA GLY A 27 2.91 14.87 14.06
C GLY A 27 3.24 13.63 14.90
N GLU A 28 2.70 12.46 14.55
CA GLU A 28 2.94 11.19 15.22
C GLU A 28 3.58 10.17 14.27
N ASN A 29 4.34 9.23 14.83
CA ASN A 29 5.03 8.20 14.05
C ASN A 29 4.04 7.10 13.61
N ILE A 30 3.85 6.94 12.30
CA ILE A 30 2.94 5.96 11.70
C ILE A 30 3.76 4.83 11.07
N LYS A 31 3.52 3.58 11.49
CA LYS A 31 4.20 2.40 10.95
C LYS A 31 3.20 1.33 10.55
N VAL A 32 3.34 0.80 9.33
CA VAL A 32 2.60 -0.38 8.87
C VAL A 32 3.20 -1.61 9.54
N SER A 33 2.46 -2.25 10.45
CA SER A 33 2.95 -3.40 11.23
C SER A 33 2.78 -4.73 10.48
N ARG A 34 1.59 -4.98 9.93
CA ARG A 34 1.26 -6.20 9.17
C ARG A 34 0.21 -5.87 8.11
N PHE A 35 0.30 -6.52 6.96
CA PHE A 35 -0.74 -6.50 5.94
C PHE A 35 -0.98 -7.92 5.45
N ALA A 36 -2.21 -8.23 5.05
CA ALA A 36 -2.56 -9.46 4.37
C ALA A 36 -3.35 -9.10 3.12
N ARG A 37 -2.94 -9.65 1.98
CA ARG A 37 -3.66 -9.53 0.71
C ARG A 37 -4.24 -10.91 0.41
N PHE A 38 -5.55 -11.04 0.58
CA PHE A 38 -6.26 -12.25 0.20
C PHE A 38 -6.80 -12.03 -1.21
N GLU A 39 -6.40 -12.91 -2.11
CA GLU A 39 -7.06 -13.07 -3.41
C GLU A 39 -7.77 -14.42 -3.35
N LEU A 40 -9.06 -14.42 -3.70
CA LEU A 40 -9.75 -15.67 -3.97
C LEU A 40 -9.11 -16.27 -5.23
N GLY A 41 -8.81 -17.56 -5.17
CA GLY A 41 -7.98 -18.24 -6.17
C GLY A 41 -8.29 -17.83 -7.61
N ASP A 42 -7.23 -17.55 -8.35
CA ASP A 42 -7.19 -17.70 -9.80
C ASP A 42 -7.36 -19.21 -10.08
N GLN A 43 -8.61 -19.67 -10.01
CA GLN A 43 -9.01 -21.07 -10.15
C GLN A 43 -10.17 -21.16 -11.14
N GLU A 44 -10.04 -20.52 -12.29
CA GLU A 44 -10.58 -20.91 -13.60
C GLU A 44 -9.63 -20.25 -14.61
N SER A 45 -9.11 -20.84 -15.67
CA SER A 45 -9.26 -22.12 -16.36
C SER A 45 -8.31 -21.96 -17.56
N GLY A 46 -7.75 -23.04 -18.09
CA GLY A 46 -6.92 -22.99 -19.29
C GLY A 46 -7.48 -22.08 -20.40
N LYS A 47 -6.63 -21.15 -20.84
CA LYS A 47 -6.37 -20.82 -22.23
C LYS A 47 -4.90 -20.41 -22.35
#